data_AF-A0A6N7PVF1-F1
#
_entry.id   AF-A0A6N7PVF1-F1
#
_cell.length_a   1.000
_cell.length_b   1.000
_cell.length_c   1.000
_cell.angle_alpha   90.00
_cell.angle_beta   90.00
_cell.angle_gamma   90.00
#
_symmetry.space_group_name_H-M   'P 1'
#
loop_
_entity.id
_entity.type
_entity.pdbx_description
1 polymer ?
#
loop_
_entity_poly.entity_id
_entity_poly.type
_entity_poly.pdbx_seq_one_letter_code
_entity_poly.pdbx_strand_id
1 'polypeptide(L)'
;MTVEHCTPQSVDRNLANVYENLLYACWFCNRARSNTPLHDEHGTPLLDPTVDAWADHFEVVGDRLVPRTERGTYAEIVYDINDERKVRKRKARRQFIHSHLERRITLIRLANRLERSDDDRARTEAEILKRAVRDLEERMRRYLGVPEQVTAEYRCRCATQLRDLPHQLERQLVEL
;
A
#
# COMPACT_ATOMS: atom_id res chain seq x y z
N MET A 1 7.54 -7.67 8.48
CA MET A 1 7.44 -7.97 7.04
C MET A 1 8.33 -9.17 6.76
N THR A 2 7.99 -10.03 5.81
CA THR A 2 8.81 -11.18 5.42
C THR A 2 9.06 -11.16 3.92
N VAL A 3 10.11 -11.84 3.47
CA VAL A 3 10.35 -12.07 2.03
C VAL A 3 9.59 -13.32 1.62
N GLU A 4 8.84 -13.22 0.53
CA GLU A 4 8.05 -14.28 -0.09
C GLU A 4 8.58 -14.53 -1.50
N HIS A 5 8.61 -15.79 -1.92
CA HIS A 5 9.07 -16.15 -3.25
C HIS A 5 7.89 -16.33 -4.22
N CYS A 6 7.87 -15.63 -5.36
CA CYS A 6 6.86 -15.82 -6.42
C CYS A 6 6.81 -17.28 -6.91
N THR A 7 7.95 -17.94 -6.99
CA THR A 7 8.10 -19.38 -7.19
C THR A 7 8.79 -19.94 -5.95
N PRO A 8 8.12 -20.82 -5.16
CA PRO A 8 8.69 -21.36 -3.93
C PRO A 8 10.04 -22.06 -4.17
N GLN A 9 10.96 -21.94 -3.21
CA GLN A 9 12.28 -22.58 -3.29
C GLN A 9 12.21 -24.11 -3.38
N SER A 10 11.11 -24.72 -2.91
CA SER A 10 10.85 -26.15 -3.04
C SER A 10 10.53 -26.57 -4.48
N VAL A 11 10.11 -25.63 -5.33
CA VAL A 11 9.81 -25.85 -6.76
C VAL A 11 11.08 -25.62 -7.58
N ASP A 12 11.76 -24.48 -7.37
CA ASP A 12 13.03 -24.18 -8.04
C ASP A 12 14.02 -23.47 -7.10
N ARG A 13 15.12 -24.17 -6.77
CA ARG A 13 16.17 -23.63 -5.89
C ARG A 13 17.01 -22.55 -6.56
N ASN A 14 17.09 -22.52 -7.89
CA ASN A 14 17.87 -21.53 -8.61
C ASN A 14 17.25 -20.13 -8.49
N LEU A 15 15.94 -20.06 -8.24
CA LEU A 15 15.21 -18.80 -8.06
C LEU A 15 15.24 -18.27 -6.63
N ALA A 16 15.92 -18.94 -5.70
CA ALA A 16 15.91 -18.60 -4.27
C ALA A 16 16.44 -17.19 -3.98
N ASN A 17 17.39 -16.70 -4.78
CA ASN A 17 18.04 -15.40 -4.63
C ASN A 17 17.84 -14.48 -5.85
N VAL A 18 16.91 -14.82 -6.74
CA VAL A 18 16.57 -14.00 -7.90
C VAL A 18 15.64 -12.90 -7.42
N TYR A 19 16.06 -11.64 -7.51
CA TYR A 19 15.34 -10.51 -6.91
C TYR A 19 13.91 -10.36 -7.44
N GLU A 20 13.72 -10.60 -8.73
CA GLU A 20 12.42 -10.60 -9.41
C GLU A 20 11.48 -11.69 -8.89
N ASN A 21 12.02 -12.73 -8.26
CA ASN A 21 11.26 -13.77 -7.60
C ASN A 21 10.93 -13.44 -6.14
N LEU A 22 11.37 -12.29 -5.60
CA LEU A 22 11.22 -11.92 -4.19
C LEU A 22 10.24 -10.77 -4.00
N LEU A 23 9.30 -10.96 -3.08
CA LEU A 23 8.27 -10.02 -2.71
C LEU A 23 8.31 -9.70 -1.22
N TYR A 24 8.01 -8.47 -0.85
CA TYR A 24 7.67 -8.17 0.53
C TYR A 24 6.22 -8.52 0.80
N ALA A 25 6.02 -9.44 1.72
CA ALA A 25 4.70 -9.84 2.17
C ALA A 25 4.53 -9.61 3.68
N CYS A 26 3.29 -9.44 4.11
CA CYS A 26 3.00 -9.52 5.53
C CYS A 26 3.10 -10.97 5.99
N TRP A 27 3.47 -11.18 7.26
CA TRP A 27 3.64 -12.53 7.81
C TRP A 27 2.39 -13.42 7.66
N PHE A 28 1.19 -12.83 7.71
CA PHE A 28 -0.06 -13.58 7.53
C PHE A 28 -0.26 -14.06 6.08
N CYS A 29 0.05 -13.23 5.09
CA CYS A 29 -0.09 -13.61 3.67
C CYS A 29 0.96 -14.66 3.30
N ASN A 30 2.22 -14.44 3.70
CA ASN A 30 3.31 -15.38 3.46
C ASN A 30 3.03 -16.75 4.10
N ARG A 31 2.55 -16.74 5.37
CA ARG A 31 2.14 -17.97 6.06
C ARG A 31 0.96 -18.67 5.39
N ALA A 32 -0.06 -17.92 4.95
CA ALA A 32 -1.23 -18.49 4.27
C ALA A 32 -0.83 -19.15 2.95
N ARG A 33 -0.03 -18.44 2.14
CA ARG A 33 0.50 -18.97 0.89
C ARG A 33 1.32 -20.23 1.10
N SER A 34 2.27 -20.22 2.03
CA SER A 34 3.15 -21.36 2.31
C SER A 34 3.74 -21.97 1.02
N ASN A 35 3.53 -23.28 0.79
CA ASN A 35 3.95 -24.01 -0.40
C ASN A 35 2.80 -24.28 -1.40
N THR A 36 1.73 -23.47 -1.36
CA THR A 36 0.57 -23.64 -2.23
C THR A 36 0.98 -23.57 -3.71
N PRO A 37 0.40 -24.41 -4.60
CA PRO A 37 0.75 -24.44 -6.01
C PRO A 37 0.59 -23.10 -6.73
N LEU A 38 1.40 -22.89 -7.77
CA LEU A 38 1.30 -21.69 -8.61
C LEU A 38 0.08 -21.68 -9.53
N HIS A 39 -0.55 -22.83 -9.74
CA HIS A 39 -1.76 -22.95 -10.55
C HIS A 39 -2.80 -23.75 -9.76
N ASP A 40 -4.07 -23.39 -9.90
CA ASP A 40 -5.16 -24.20 -9.36
C ASP A 40 -5.40 -25.48 -10.19
N GLU A 41 -6.45 -26.23 -9.87
CA GLU A 41 -6.83 -27.46 -10.57
C GLU A 41 -7.30 -27.24 -12.02
N HIS A 42 -7.63 -26.00 -12.39
CA HIS A 42 -8.05 -25.59 -13.73
C HIS A 42 -6.91 -24.97 -14.55
N GLY A 43 -5.71 -24.84 -13.96
CA GLY A 43 -4.56 -24.19 -14.59
C GLY A 43 -4.56 -22.67 -14.46
N THR A 44 -5.42 -22.09 -13.61
CA THR A 44 -5.44 -20.65 -13.33
C THR A 44 -4.18 -20.27 -12.55
N PRO A 45 -3.34 -19.35 -13.05
CA PRO A 45 -2.14 -18.95 -12.34
C PRO A 45 -2.48 -18.07 -11.14
N LEU A 46 -1.77 -18.29 -10.03
CA LEU A 46 -1.80 -17.43 -8.86
C LEU A 46 -1.43 -16.00 -9.27
N LEU A 47 -2.03 -15.02 -8.60
CA LEU A 47 -1.73 -13.61 -8.86
C LEU A 47 -0.26 -13.31 -8.54
N ASP A 48 0.46 -12.70 -9.49
CA ASP A 48 1.82 -12.24 -9.28
C ASP A 48 1.82 -10.71 -9.17
N PRO A 49 1.99 -10.15 -7.97
CA PRO A 49 1.91 -8.71 -7.75
C PRO A 49 3.09 -7.91 -8.36
N THR A 50 4.08 -8.57 -8.97
CA THR A 50 5.14 -7.90 -9.75
C THR A 50 4.69 -7.53 -11.16
N VAL A 51 3.76 -8.30 -11.74
CA VAL A 51 3.29 -8.12 -13.11
C VAL A 51 1.81 -7.76 -13.21
N ASP A 52 1.03 -8.05 -12.17
CA ASP A 52 -0.40 -7.80 -12.11
C ASP A 52 -0.75 -6.66 -11.12
N ALA A 53 -1.70 -5.81 -11.51
CA ALA A 53 -2.27 -4.81 -10.62
C ALA A 53 -3.44 -5.42 -9.82
N TRP A 54 -3.42 -5.29 -8.50
CA TRP A 54 -4.49 -5.81 -7.64
C TRP A 54 -5.89 -5.29 -8.02
N ALA A 55 -5.99 -4.03 -8.45
CA ALA A 55 -7.24 -3.40 -8.86
C ALA A 55 -7.88 -4.04 -10.10
N ASP A 56 -7.09 -4.72 -10.94
CA ASP A 56 -7.62 -5.47 -12.10
C ASP A 56 -8.36 -6.75 -11.65
N HIS A 57 -8.00 -7.29 -10.48
CA HIS A 57 -8.46 -8.60 -10.02
C HIS A 57 -9.43 -8.53 -8.85
N PHE A 58 -9.50 -7.40 -8.14
CA PHE A 58 -10.30 -7.22 -6.93
C PHE A 58 -11.09 -5.90 -6.94
N GLU A 59 -12.23 -5.93 -6.27
CA GLU A 59 -13.02 -4.76 -5.90
C GLU A 59 -13.02 -4.58 -4.38
N VAL A 60 -12.98 -3.33 -3.90
CA VAL A 60 -13.12 -3.04 -2.47
C VAL A 60 -14.60 -2.94 -2.12
N VAL A 61 -15.11 -3.89 -1.33
CA VAL A 61 -16.48 -3.84 -0.77
C VAL A 61 -16.40 -3.71 0.74
N GLY A 62 -16.57 -2.49 1.23
CA GLY A 62 -16.38 -2.17 2.65
C GLY A 62 -14.92 -2.32 3.08
N ASP A 63 -14.63 -3.35 3.88
CA ASP A 63 -13.27 -3.68 4.37
C ASP A 63 -12.73 -5.01 3.79
N ARG A 64 -13.44 -5.56 2.81
CA ARG A 64 -13.12 -6.81 2.11
C ARG A 64 -12.65 -6.52 0.69
N LEU A 65 -11.87 -7.45 0.14
CA LEU A 65 -11.48 -7.46 -1.27
C LEU A 65 -12.26 -8.59 -1.94
N VAL A 66 -13.17 -8.25 -2.84
CA VAL A 66 -14.01 -9.22 -3.57
C VAL A 66 -13.35 -9.51 -4.91
N PRO A 67 -13.08 -10.77 -5.26
CA PRO A 67 -12.45 -11.09 -6.53
C PRO A 67 -13.38 -10.79 -7.71
N ARG A 68 -12.81 -10.26 -8.80
CA ARG A 68 -13.49 -9.97 -10.08
C ARG A 68 -13.08 -10.93 -11.19
N THR A 69 -12.09 -11.77 -10.94
CA THR A 69 -11.46 -12.67 -11.92
C THR A 69 -11.18 -14.03 -11.28
N GLU A 70 -10.95 -15.06 -12.11
CA GLU A 70 -10.55 -16.40 -11.62
C GLU A 70 -9.23 -16.35 -10.86
N ARG A 71 -8.24 -15.59 -11.37
CA ARG A 71 -6.96 -15.36 -10.67
C ARG A 71 -7.15 -14.67 -9.32
N GLY A 72 -8.05 -13.68 -9.25
CA GLY A 72 -8.42 -13.02 -8.01
C GLY A 72 -9.07 -14.00 -7.02
N THR A 73 -9.93 -14.89 -7.51
CA THR A 73 -10.60 -15.92 -6.70
C THR A 73 -9.58 -16.90 -6.13
N TYR A 74 -8.66 -17.37 -6.97
CA TYR A 74 -7.59 -18.24 -6.51
C TYR A 74 -6.69 -17.54 -5.49
N ALA A 75 -6.29 -16.29 -5.76
CA ALA A 75 -5.50 -15.49 -4.81
C ALA A 75 -6.24 -15.23 -3.49
N GLU A 76 -7.56 -15.01 -3.50
CA GLU A 76 -8.37 -14.87 -2.28
C GLU A 76 -8.21 -16.08 -1.37
N ILE A 77 -8.34 -17.28 -1.96
CA ILE A 77 -8.25 -18.57 -1.25
C ILE A 77 -6.83 -18.79 -0.73
N VAL A 78 -5.83 -18.72 -1.61
CA VAL A 78 -4.42 -19.03 -1.28
C VAL A 78 -3.87 -18.07 -0.22
N TYR A 79 -4.12 -16.78 -0.39
CA TYR A 79 -3.63 -15.77 0.54
C TYR A 79 -4.58 -15.52 1.71
N ASP A 80 -5.71 -16.22 1.79
CA ASP A 80 -6.75 -16.02 2.79
C ASP A 80 -7.07 -14.53 2.97
N ILE A 81 -7.33 -13.85 1.85
CA ILE A 81 -7.31 -12.38 1.76
C ILE A 81 -8.31 -11.73 2.70
N ASN A 82 -9.43 -12.40 2.94
CA ASN A 82 -10.55 -11.93 3.75
C ASN A 82 -10.62 -12.57 5.15
N ASP A 83 -9.52 -13.16 5.65
CA ASP A 83 -9.35 -13.49 7.07
C ASP A 83 -9.76 -12.32 7.97
N GLU A 84 -10.45 -12.62 9.07
CA GLU A 84 -11.01 -11.62 9.98
C GLU A 84 -9.95 -10.64 10.53
N ARG A 85 -8.70 -11.10 10.72
CA ARG A 85 -7.63 -10.23 11.22
C ARG A 85 -7.20 -9.25 10.13
N LYS A 86 -7.15 -9.67 8.86
CA LYS A 86 -6.84 -8.81 7.71
C LYS A 86 -7.94 -7.80 7.46
N VAL A 87 -9.21 -8.22 7.51
CA VAL A 87 -10.37 -7.33 7.41
C VAL A 87 -10.38 -6.28 8.52
N ARG A 88 -10.14 -6.69 9.78
CA ARG A 88 -10.02 -5.73 10.90
C ARG A 88 -8.90 -4.73 10.71
N LYS A 89 -7.74 -5.15 10.17
CA LYS A 89 -6.62 -4.24 9.86
C LYS A 89 -6.97 -3.25 8.76
N ARG A 90 -7.64 -3.69 7.68
CA ARG A 90 -8.13 -2.80 6.62
C ARG A 90 -9.12 -1.78 7.18
N LYS A 91 -10.06 -2.22 8.02
CA LYS A 91 -11.00 -1.33 8.73
C LYS A 91 -10.30 -0.27 9.57
N ALA A 92 -9.36 -0.70 10.42
CA ALA A 92 -8.60 0.23 11.26
C ALA A 92 -7.80 1.23 10.42
N ARG A 93 -7.16 0.78 9.34
CA ARG A 93 -6.42 1.64 8.40
C ARG A 93 -7.34 2.66 7.73
N ARG A 94 -8.50 2.23 7.21
CA ARG A 94 -9.49 3.11 6.59
C ARG A 94 -10.00 4.16 7.58
N GLN A 95 -10.39 3.75 8.79
CA GLN A 95 -10.86 4.66 9.84
C GLN A 95 -9.79 5.67 10.24
N PHE A 96 -8.54 5.22 10.38
CA PHE A 96 -7.41 6.10 10.66
C PHE A 96 -7.21 7.13 9.55
N ILE A 97 -7.17 6.70 8.28
CA ILE A 97 -7.00 7.61 7.14
C ILE A 97 -8.14 8.63 7.09
N HIS A 98 -9.38 8.16 7.23
CA HIS A 98 -10.57 9.02 7.21
C HIS A 98 -10.52 10.09 8.31
N SER A 99 -10.30 9.69 9.57
CA SER A 99 -10.28 10.62 10.69
C SER A 99 -9.15 11.67 10.55
N HIS A 100 -8.02 11.28 9.96
CA HIS A 100 -6.90 12.20 9.74
C HIS A 100 -7.18 13.16 8.57
N LEU A 101 -7.84 12.71 7.51
CA LEU A 101 -8.28 13.57 6.40
C LEU A 101 -9.29 14.63 6.88
N GLU A 102 -10.30 14.22 7.65
CA GLU A 102 -11.30 15.16 8.22
C GLU A 102 -10.64 16.21 9.11
N ARG A 103 -9.73 15.75 10.00
CA ARG A 103 -8.97 16.64 10.86
C ARG A 103 -8.11 17.60 10.04
N ARG A 104 -7.41 17.10 9.00
CA ARG A 104 -6.59 17.91 8.10
C ARG A 104 -7.41 19.00 7.44
N ILE A 105 -8.56 18.67 6.84
CA ILE A 105 -9.45 19.64 6.20
C ILE A 105 -9.89 20.72 7.19
N THR A 106 -10.26 20.31 8.41
CA THR A 106 -10.69 21.22 9.48
C THR A 106 -9.58 22.18 9.89
N LEU A 107 -8.37 21.66 10.11
CA LEU A 107 -7.21 22.48 10.51
C LEU A 107 -6.78 23.45 9.41
N ILE A 108 -6.79 23.03 8.14
CA ILE A 108 -6.49 23.91 7.00
C ILE A 108 -7.49 25.05 6.93
N ARG A 109 -8.81 24.75 7.05
CA ARG A 109 -9.85 25.77 7.04
C ARG A 109 -9.67 26.79 8.18
N LEU A 110 -9.35 26.31 9.38
CA LEU A 110 -9.13 27.17 10.54
C LEU A 110 -7.88 28.03 10.38
N ALA A 111 -6.76 27.44 9.94
CA ALA A 111 -5.52 28.17 9.68
C ALA A 111 -5.73 29.28 8.65
N ASN A 112 -6.37 28.98 7.53
CA ASN A 112 -6.65 29.96 6.48
C ASN A 112 -7.56 31.11 6.96
N ARG A 113 -8.48 30.83 7.88
CA ARG A 113 -9.34 31.86 8.48
C ARG A 113 -8.56 32.77 9.43
N LEU A 114 -7.70 32.18 10.27
CA LEU A 114 -6.89 32.93 11.24
C LEU A 114 -5.80 33.76 10.56
N GLU A 115 -5.23 33.27 9.47
CA GLU A 115 -4.23 33.98 8.67
C GLU A 115 -4.77 35.28 8.06
N ARG A 116 -6.08 35.35 7.80
CA ARG A 116 -6.75 36.54 7.28
C ARG A 116 -7.17 37.54 8.37
N SER A 117 -6.85 37.27 9.63
CA SER A 117 -7.15 38.16 10.75
C SER A 117 -6.10 39.28 10.85
N ASP A 118 -6.52 40.46 11.31
CA ASP A 118 -5.63 41.57 11.63
C ASP A 118 -4.88 41.38 12.97
N ASP A 119 -5.25 40.37 13.76
CA ASP A 119 -4.63 40.03 15.04
C ASP A 119 -3.35 39.19 14.85
N ASP A 120 -2.21 39.71 15.33
CA ASP A 120 -0.91 39.02 15.35
C ASP A 120 -0.94 37.66 16.07
N ARG A 121 -1.73 37.55 17.14
CA ARG A 121 -1.90 36.28 17.86
C ARG A 121 -2.62 35.27 16.98
N ALA A 122 -3.66 35.68 16.27
CA ALA A 122 -4.38 34.82 15.33
C ALA A 122 -3.45 34.32 14.20
N ARG A 123 -2.59 35.20 13.65
CA ARG A 123 -1.59 34.79 12.65
C ARG A 123 -0.59 33.77 13.20
N THR A 124 -0.16 33.94 14.45
CA THR A 124 0.74 32.99 15.12
C THR A 124 0.08 31.61 15.30
N GLU A 125 -1.19 31.59 15.73
CA GLU A 125 -1.98 30.36 15.83
C GLU A 125 -2.15 29.68 14.46
N ALA A 126 -2.36 30.45 13.39
CA ALA A 126 -2.44 29.90 12.03
C ALA A 126 -1.17 29.10 11.66
N GLU A 127 0.02 29.61 11.97
CA GLU A 127 1.29 28.91 11.72
C GLU A 127 1.44 27.64 12.56
N ILE A 128 0.97 27.64 13.80
CA ILE A 128 0.94 26.43 14.66
C ILE A 128 0.04 25.36 14.02
N LEU A 129 -1.15 25.75 13.53
CA LEU A 129 -2.07 24.84 12.87
C LEU A 129 -1.50 24.29 11.55
N LYS A 130 -0.83 25.12 10.76
CA LYS A 130 -0.14 24.68 9.53
C LYS A 130 0.95 23.65 9.84
N ARG A 131 1.71 23.84 10.92
CA ARG A 131 2.68 22.83 11.39
C ARG A 131 1.98 21.52 11.78
N ALA A 132 0.89 21.59 12.52
CA ALA A 132 0.11 20.41 12.89
C ALA A 132 -0.46 19.66 11.67
N VAL A 133 -0.83 20.38 10.59
CA VAL A 133 -1.24 19.76 9.32
C VAL A 133 -0.09 18.99 8.69
N ARG A 134 1.13 19.57 8.62
CA ARG A 134 2.31 18.88 8.09
C ARG A 134 2.64 17.61 8.87
N ASP A 135 2.57 17.67 10.21
CA ASP A 135 2.81 16.51 11.07
C ASP A 135 1.76 15.40 10.84
N LEU A 136 0.50 15.77 10.62
CA LEU A 136 -0.56 14.83 10.26
C LEU A 136 -0.31 14.19 8.90
N GLU A 137 0.09 14.98 7.90
CA GLU A 137 0.43 14.49 6.56
C GLU A 137 1.60 13.50 6.62
N GLU A 138 2.66 13.80 7.37
CA GLU A 138 3.80 12.89 7.54
C GLU A 138 3.38 11.56 8.19
N ARG A 139 2.52 11.62 9.21
CA ARG A 139 1.96 10.41 9.84
C ARG A 139 1.13 9.59 8.85
N MET A 140 0.31 10.26 8.04
CA MET A 140 -0.52 9.62 7.03
C MET A 140 0.30 8.94 5.93
N ARG A 141 1.44 9.52 5.52
CA ARG A 141 2.31 8.91 4.47
C ARG A 141 2.69 7.46 4.81
N ARG A 142 2.96 7.16 6.09
CA ARG A 142 3.27 5.78 6.55
C ARG A 142 2.13 4.78 6.30
N TYR A 143 0.91 5.27 6.16
CA TYR A 143 -0.29 4.47 5.93
C TYR A 143 -0.79 4.50 4.49
N LEU A 144 -0.14 5.23 3.57
CA LEU A 144 -0.49 5.17 2.15
C LEU A 144 -0.04 3.84 1.53
N GLY A 145 1.02 3.21 2.05
CA GLY A 145 1.47 1.88 1.61
C GLY A 145 1.93 1.84 0.14
N VAL A 146 2.05 3.01 -0.47
CA VAL A 146 2.51 3.27 -1.81
C VAL A 146 3.98 3.66 -1.71
N PRO A 147 4.90 2.95 -2.40
CA PRO A 147 6.26 3.45 -2.59
C PRO A 147 6.18 4.81 -3.30
N GLU A 148 6.70 5.86 -2.68
CA GLU A 148 6.89 7.14 -3.38
C GLU A 148 8.01 6.98 -4.41
N GLN A 149 7.90 7.67 -5.54
CA GLN A 149 9.01 7.71 -6.51
C GLN A 149 10.23 8.29 -5.80
N VAL A 150 11.35 7.59 -5.91
CA VAL A 150 12.60 8.01 -5.29
C VAL A 150 13.01 9.34 -5.92
N THR A 151 12.96 10.42 -5.14
CA THR A 151 13.37 11.75 -5.60
C THR A 151 14.89 11.84 -5.69
N ALA A 152 15.42 12.91 -6.31
CA ALA A 152 16.85 13.16 -6.41
C ALA A 152 17.61 13.15 -5.08
N GLU A 153 16.91 13.35 -3.96
CA GLU A 153 17.45 13.35 -2.59
C GLU A 153 17.69 11.93 -2.03
N TYR A 154 17.02 10.91 -2.58
CA TYR A 154 17.06 9.53 -2.09
C TYR A 154 17.76 8.57 -3.07
N ARG A 155 18.77 9.05 -3.81
CA ARG A 155 19.54 8.21 -4.73
C ARG A 155 20.13 7.02 -4.00
N CYS A 156 19.92 5.80 -4.52
CA CYS A 156 20.77 4.68 -4.12
C CYS A 156 22.22 5.08 -4.40
N ARG A 157 23.12 4.90 -3.43
CA ARG A 157 24.56 5.10 -3.64
C ARG A 157 25.12 4.25 -4.80
N CYS A 158 24.38 3.21 -5.17
CA CYS A 158 24.68 2.27 -6.24
C CYS A 158 24.22 2.73 -7.64
N ALA A 159 23.38 3.77 -7.76
CA ALA A 159 22.75 4.14 -9.03
C ALA A 159 23.14 5.57 -9.46
N THR A 160 23.67 5.69 -10.67
CA THR A 160 23.99 6.98 -11.33
C THR A 160 22.76 7.67 -11.90
N GLN A 161 21.65 6.93 -12.09
CA GLN A 161 20.38 7.42 -12.61
C GLN A 161 19.24 7.18 -11.60
N LEU A 162 18.27 8.10 -11.58
CA LEU A 162 17.01 7.87 -10.88
C LEU A 162 16.27 6.75 -11.60
N ARG A 163 15.78 5.77 -10.84
CA ARG A 163 14.95 4.70 -11.37
C ARG A 163 13.51 5.09 -11.20
N ASP A 164 12.75 5.04 -12.29
CA ASP A 164 11.30 5.17 -12.25
C ASP A 164 10.70 3.98 -11.50
N LEU A 165 9.52 4.21 -10.90
CA LEU A 165 8.74 3.11 -10.36
C LEU A 165 8.35 2.18 -11.52
N PRO A 166 8.43 0.85 -11.35
CA PRO A 166 7.83 -0.09 -12.29
C PRO A 166 6.38 0.31 -12.62
N HIS A 167 6.01 0.31 -13.91
CA HIS A 167 4.68 0.73 -14.36
C HIS A 167 3.53 -0.04 -13.68
N GLN A 168 3.79 -1.28 -13.25
CA GLN A 168 2.80 -2.08 -12.51
C GLN A 168 2.54 -1.51 -11.13
N LEU A 169 3.56 -0.97 -10.45
CA LEU A 169 3.35 -0.25 -9.20
C LEU A 169 2.56 1.01 -9.45
N GLU A 170 2.85 1.77 -10.51
CA GLU A 170 2.05 2.93 -10.91
C GLU A 170 0.57 2.56 -11.15
N ARG A 171 0.30 1.45 -11.83
CA ARG A 171 -1.07 0.92 -12.02
C ARG A 171 -1.75 0.50 -10.73
N GLN A 172 -1.01 0.07 -9.70
CA GLN A 172 -1.56 -0.14 -8.36
C GLN A 172 -1.96 1.18 -7.67
N LEU A 173 -1.46 2.33 -8.15
CA LEU A 173 -1.79 3.67 -7.65
C LEU A 173 -2.96 4.31 -8.39
N VAL A 174 -3.40 3.72 -9.49
CA VAL A 174 -4.54 4.21 -10.27
C VAL A 174 -5.82 3.79 -9.55
N GLU A 175 -6.35 4.76 -8.79
CA GLU A 175 -7.71 4.87 -8.25
C GLU A 175 -8.16 3.80 -7.23
N LEU A 176 -7.85 4.09 -5.96
CA LEU A 176 -8.74 3.84 -4.81
C LEU A 176 -9.26 5.16 -4.25
#